data_AF-A0A7K0G0M6-F1
#
_entry.id   AF-A0A7K0G0M6-F1
#
_cell.length_a   1.000
_cell.length_b   1.000
_cell.length_c   1.000
_cell.angle_alpha   90.00
_cell.angle_beta   90.00
_cell.angle_gamma   90.00
#
_symmetry.space_group_name_H-M   'P 1'
#
loop_
_entity.id
_entity.type
_entity.pdbx_description
1 polymer ?
#
loop_
_entity_poly.entity_id
_entity_poly.type
_entity_poly.pdbx_seq_one_letter_code
_entity_poly.pdbx_strand_id
1 'polypeptide(L)'
;MTKKPLLFAILLLTMVYSCKKGTKTAIVVTPPIVTQPPAVSKAEEFIFQSGFEPGSTANTNYPQIVANPTAQGEDIKGNTTGLMNSDWIYDLETKTPVKYKLFRMNYEMGTYTDRRAEIIPNSAKDVGSNNSDNILSFRLTNAVIPAGYTNKGRVAAELFSQSLAPGATTADLAVSSNIREYYQKVKFYLPNDFNLLQASTFPVPNAGDWLLLWEFRDHVPTTTGKDSRITIDITRPNNLSTTKFNFVVSCDEMGVNGAQPLNIWSVQNTNYKIPTGKWLEAEIYIKEGDAGTGRTYFAVREVNATNTGVWNKLCDKYATNIHRNNTSPTGYNGFNPMKLYCSEAVVKPFQVAGKSLQVYWDDLEMYENKLPSVGAITP
;
A
#
# COMPACT_ATOMS: atom_id res chain seq x y z
N MET A 1 -53.47 -52.33 -61.31
CA MET A 1 -51.98 -52.28 -61.33
C MET A 1 -51.57 -51.22 -62.34
N THR A 2 -51.31 -49.99 -61.90
CA THR A 2 -50.90 -48.88 -62.77
C THR A 2 -50.21 -47.79 -61.95
N LYS A 3 -48.93 -47.58 -62.30
CA LYS A 3 -48.16 -46.33 -62.47
C LYS A 3 -48.41 -45.10 -61.55
N LYS A 4 -47.31 -44.67 -60.90
CA LYS A 4 -46.74 -43.31 -60.64
C LYS A 4 -47.29 -42.14 -61.49
N PRO A 5 -46.87 -40.87 -61.26
CA PRO A 5 -46.51 -40.09 -60.05
C PRO A 5 -47.07 -38.63 -60.09
N LEU A 6 -46.96 -37.81 -59.02
CA LEU A 6 -46.56 -36.39 -59.14
C LEU A 6 -46.41 -35.66 -57.78
N LEU A 7 -45.36 -34.83 -57.72
CA LEU A 7 -45.16 -33.58 -56.96
C LEU A 7 -45.93 -33.36 -55.64
N PHE A 8 -45.21 -33.09 -54.55
CA PHE A 8 -45.54 -31.93 -53.72
C PHE A 8 -44.29 -31.40 -52.99
N ALA A 9 -44.09 -30.11 -53.15
CA ALA A 9 -43.04 -29.31 -52.52
C ALA A 9 -43.59 -28.61 -51.27
N ILE A 10 -42.72 -28.50 -50.26
CA ILE A 10 -42.61 -27.40 -49.26
C ILE A 10 -43.83 -27.14 -48.36
N LEU A 11 -43.69 -27.38 -47.05
CA LEU A 11 -43.79 -26.35 -45.99
C LEU A 11 -43.44 -26.99 -44.62
N LEU A 12 -42.24 -26.75 -44.09
CA LEU A 12 -41.96 -26.94 -42.67
C LEU A 12 -42.03 -25.56 -42.01
N LEU A 13 -43.18 -25.26 -41.41
CA LEU A 13 -43.42 -24.02 -40.67
C LEU A 13 -42.77 -24.16 -39.28
N THR A 14 -41.51 -23.76 -39.15
CA THR A 14 -40.88 -23.55 -37.84
C THR A 14 -41.42 -22.24 -37.25
N MET A 15 -42.19 -22.34 -36.17
CA MET A 15 -42.56 -21.17 -35.37
C MET A 15 -41.31 -20.55 -34.77
N VAL A 16 -40.92 -19.39 -35.28
CA VAL A 16 -39.94 -18.51 -34.65
C VAL A 16 -40.65 -17.77 -33.52
N TYR A 17 -40.53 -18.26 -32.29
CA TYR A 17 -40.83 -17.44 -31.11
C TYR A 17 -39.76 -16.36 -31.01
N SER A 18 -40.11 -15.16 -31.47
CA SER A 18 -39.32 -13.95 -31.28
C SER A 18 -39.34 -13.55 -29.80
N CYS A 19 -38.46 -14.15 -29.00
CA CYS A 19 -38.10 -13.61 -27.69
C CYS A 19 -37.28 -12.32 -27.93
N LYS A 20 -37.95 -11.16 -27.92
CA LYS A 20 -37.26 -9.88 -27.81
C LYS A 20 -36.52 -9.89 -26.47
N LYS A 21 -35.19 -10.14 -26.51
CA LYS A 21 -34.30 -9.76 -25.42
C LYS A 21 -34.42 -8.25 -25.28
N GLY A 22 -35.22 -7.80 -24.32
CA GLY A 22 -35.16 -6.43 -23.84
C GLY A 22 -33.74 -6.20 -23.35
N THR A 23 -32.97 -5.42 -24.10
CA THR A 23 -31.73 -4.82 -23.62
C THR A 23 -32.13 -3.95 -22.43
N LYS A 24 -32.06 -4.53 -21.23
CA LYS A 24 -31.99 -3.73 -20.01
C LYS A 24 -30.65 -3.02 -20.10
N THR A 25 -30.67 -1.80 -20.63
CA THR A 25 -29.59 -0.84 -20.43
C THR A 25 -29.36 -0.82 -18.92
N ALA A 26 -28.18 -1.27 -18.48
CA ALA A 26 -27.80 -1.16 -17.09
C ALA A 26 -27.91 0.33 -16.76
N ILE A 27 -28.83 0.67 -15.87
CA ILE A 27 -28.85 2.01 -15.29
C ILE A 27 -27.55 2.10 -14.51
N VAL A 28 -26.57 2.80 -15.07
CA VAL A 28 -25.41 3.26 -14.32
C VAL A 28 -25.99 4.28 -13.35
N VAL A 29 -26.40 3.80 -12.18
CA VAL A 29 -26.79 4.67 -11.08
C VAL A 29 -25.51 5.35 -10.64
N THR A 30 -25.31 6.58 -11.09
CA THR A 30 -24.27 7.45 -10.57
C THR A 30 -24.52 7.55 -9.07
N PRO A 31 -23.57 7.16 -8.20
CA PRO A 31 -23.75 7.27 -6.77
C PRO A 31 -24.08 8.73 -6.40
N PRO A 32 -24.93 8.98 -5.41
CA PRO A 32 -25.18 10.33 -4.94
C PRO A 32 -23.84 10.98 -4.55
N ILE A 33 -23.62 12.20 -5.02
CA ILE A 33 -22.46 13.02 -4.64
C ILE A 33 -22.67 13.40 -3.17
N VAL A 34 -21.95 12.74 -2.27
CA VAL A 34 -21.87 13.15 -0.87
C VAL A 34 -20.98 14.37 -0.82
N THR A 35 -21.56 15.57 -0.74
CA THR A 35 -20.80 16.81 -0.54
C THR A 35 -20.37 16.91 0.92
N GLN A 36 -19.08 16.76 1.22
CA GLN A 36 -18.58 17.10 2.55
C GLN A 36 -18.51 18.62 2.73
N PRO A 37 -18.83 19.15 3.93
CA PRO A 37 -18.47 20.52 4.28
C PRO A 37 -16.96 20.69 4.11
N PRO A 38 -16.47 21.83 3.56
CA PRO A 38 -15.04 22.05 3.42
C PRO A 38 -14.37 21.95 4.79
N ALA A 39 -13.46 20.99 4.94
CA ALA A 39 -12.66 20.84 6.14
C ALA A 39 -11.83 22.12 6.36
N VAL A 40 -11.93 22.71 7.55
CA VAL A 40 -11.04 23.82 7.96
C VAL A 40 -9.61 23.30 7.89
N SER A 41 -8.72 23.97 7.15
CA SER A 41 -7.32 23.55 7.06
C SER A 41 -6.70 23.63 8.45
N LYS A 42 -6.21 22.50 8.95
CA LYS A 42 -5.46 22.44 10.20
C LYS A 42 -4.00 22.82 9.96
N ALA A 43 -3.31 23.25 11.02
CA ALA A 43 -1.87 23.49 10.95
C ALA A 43 -1.12 22.17 10.68
N GLU A 44 0.01 22.28 9.98
CA GLU A 44 0.96 21.17 9.83
C GLU A 44 1.40 20.67 11.21
N GLU A 45 1.40 19.36 11.39
CA GLU A 45 1.81 18.71 12.63
C GLU A 45 2.85 17.64 12.32
N PHE A 46 4.04 17.77 12.90
CA PHE A 46 5.07 16.76 12.79
C PHE A 46 4.82 15.63 13.79
N ILE A 47 4.61 14.42 13.26
CA ILE A 47 4.17 13.27 14.05
C ILE A 47 5.38 12.49 14.55
N PHE A 48 6.20 11.99 13.61
CA PHE A 48 7.22 11.00 13.92
C PHE A 48 8.37 11.00 12.91
N GLN A 49 9.57 10.61 13.35
CA GLN A 49 10.66 10.24 12.46
C GLN A 49 11.57 9.14 13.02
N SER A 50 12.20 8.37 12.15
CA SER A 50 13.22 7.40 12.54
C SER A 50 14.20 7.12 11.40
N GLY A 51 15.51 7.21 11.71
CA GLY A 51 16.60 6.70 10.88
C GLY A 51 17.18 5.38 11.39
N PHE A 52 16.51 4.72 12.34
CA PHE A 52 16.92 3.43 12.92
C PHE A 52 18.28 3.42 13.63
N GLU A 53 18.90 4.59 13.84
CA GLU A 53 20.23 4.66 14.43
C GLU A 53 20.24 4.52 15.94
N PRO A 54 21.20 3.77 16.50
CA PRO A 54 21.46 3.79 17.93
C PRO A 54 22.10 5.09 18.40
N GLY A 55 22.82 5.78 17.51
CA GLY A 55 23.62 6.94 17.85
C GLY A 55 24.87 6.54 18.63
N SER A 56 25.01 7.00 19.87
CA SER A 56 26.14 6.66 20.74
C SER A 56 26.00 5.24 21.29
N THR A 57 27.14 4.55 21.48
CA THR A 57 27.20 3.23 22.16
C THR A 57 26.68 3.28 23.60
N ALA A 58 26.56 4.47 24.19
CA ALA A 58 25.97 4.68 25.51
C ALA A 58 24.44 4.82 25.50
N ASN A 59 23.81 5.01 24.33
CA ASN A 59 22.36 5.01 24.23
C ASN A 59 21.87 3.57 24.38
N THR A 60 21.09 3.30 25.42
CA THR A 60 20.44 2.01 25.65
C THR A 60 18.98 2.00 25.17
N ASN A 61 18.43 3.16 24.81
CA ASN A 61 17.07 3.34 24.30
C ASN A 61 17.09 3.62 22.79
N TYR A 62 17.69 2.71 22.01
CA TYR A 62 17.73 2.81 20.56
C TYR A 62 16.67 1.95 19.86
N PRO A 63 16.40 2.19 18.56
CA PRO A 63 15.45 1.40 17.80
C PRO A 63 15.81 -0.10 17.83
N GLN A 64 14.92 -0.91 18.39
CA GLN A 64 15.09 -2.36 18.50
C GLN A 64 13.78 -3.06 18.20
N ILE A 65 13.84 -4.11 17.39
CA ILE A 65 12.69 -5.00 17.22
C ILE A 65 12.52 -5.85 18.48
N VAL A 66 11.32 -5.85 19.04
CA VAL A 66 10.96 -6.58 20.25
C VAL A 66 9.66 -7.34 20.06
N ALA A 67 9.38 -8.31 20.94
CA ALA A 67 8.08 -8.96 20.95
C ALA A 67 6.97 -7.93 21.26
N ASN A 68 5.89 -7.93 20.48
CA ASN A 68 4.77 -7.03 20.73
C ASN A 68 3.93 -7.52 21.91
N PRO A 69 3.57 -6.66 22.88
CA PRO A 69 2.79 -7.05 24.05
C PRO A 69 1.38 -7.60 23.72
N THR A 70 0.84 -7.28 22.54
CA THR A 70 -0.48 -7.76 22.09
C THR A 70 -0.44 -9.17 21.48
N ALA A 71 0.75 -9.80 21.39
CA ALA A 71 1.00 -11.10 20.76
C ALA A 71 0.66 -11.17 19.25
N GLN A 72 0.37 -10.05 18.59
CA GLN A 72 0.00 -9.98 17.18
C GLN A 72 1.16 -9.52 16.27
N GLY A 73 2.37 -9.98 16.55
CA GLY A 73 3.57 -9.64 15.77
C GLY A 73 4.73 -9.18 16.65
N GLU A 74 5.63 -8.42 16.05
CA GLU A 74 6.72 -7.72 16.75
C GLU A 74 6.44 -6.22 16.79
N ASP A 75 7.27 -5.49 17.50
CA ASP A 75 7.20 -4.05 17.67
C ASP A 75 8.59 -3.44 17.50
N ILE A 76 8.68 -2.11 17.36
CA ILE A 76 9.94 -1.39 17.51
C ILE A 76 9.83 -0.52 18.77
N LYS A 77 10.84 -0.58 19.63
CA LYS A 77 10.96 0.32 20.78
C LYS A 77 12.19 1.21 20.67
N GLY A 78 12.27 2.22 21.52
CA GLY A 78 13.40 3.13 21.62
C GLY A 78 13.33 4.26 20.61
N ASN A 79 14.38 5.08 20.55
CA ASN A 79 14.39 6.31 19.78
C ASN A 79 15.70 6.51 19.01
N THR A 80 15.63 7.19 17.87
CA THR A 80 16.82 7.58 17.12
C THR A 80 17.50 8.77 17.80
N THR A 81 18.78 8.63 18.17
CA THR A 81 19.52 9.69 18.87
C THR A 81 19.60 10.96 18.02
N GLY A 82 19.33 12.11 18.65
CA GLY A 82 19.42 13.43 17.98
C GLY A 82 18.20 13.79 17.14
N LEU A 83 17.22 12.89 17.01
CA LEU A 83 15.95 13.17 16.34
C LEU A 83 14.84 13.42 17.38
N MET A 84 14.09 14.50 17.18
CA MET A 84 12.85 14.75 17.92
C MET A 84 11.73 13.84 17.41
N ASN A 85 10.72 13.57 18.23
CA ASN A 85 9.57 12.73 17.88
C ASN A 85 9.98 11.37 17.27
N SER A 86 10.94 10.70 17.89
CA SER A 86 11.53 9.47 17.34
C SER A 86 11.36 8.25 18.23
N ASP A 87 10.68 8.39 19.38
CA ASP A 87 10.41 7.27 20.27
C ASP A 87 9.23 6.47 19.74
N TRP A 88 9.51 5.26 19.27
CA TRP A 88 8.53 4.40 18.59
C TRP A 88 7.31 4.06 19.46
N ILE A 89 7.44 4.03 20.79
CA ILE A 89 6.32 3.73 21.69
C ILE A 89 5.68 5.02 22.20
N TYR A 90 6.51 5.99 22.62
CA TYR A 90 5.96 7.24 23.13
C TYR A 90 5.24 8.01 22.04
N ASP A 91 5.91 8.36 20.95
CA ASP A 91 5.36 9.27 19.93
C ASP A 91 4.26 8.64 19.07
N LEU A 92 4.26 7.32 18.86
CA LEU A 92 3.25 6.63 18.05
C LEU A 92 2.14 5.92 18.83
N GLU A 93 2.28 5.64 20.13
CA GLU A 93 1.30 4.81 20.82
C GLU A 93 0.72 5.42 22.10
N THR A 94 1.49 6.27 22.79
CA THR A 94 1.14 6.72 24.15
C THR A 94 1.14 8.23 24.36
N LYS A 95 1.67 9.02 23.42
CA LYS A 95 1.67 10.49 23.46
C LYS A 95 0.25 11.01 23.58
N THR A 96 0.02 11.93 24.51
CA THR A 96 -1.31 12.50 24.80
C THR A 96 -1.49 13.85 24.08
N PRO A 97 -2.64 14.10 23.43
CA PRO A 97 -3.75 13.16 23.18
C PRO A 97 -3.34 12.03 22.24
N VAL A 98 -3.77 10.81 22.56
CA VAL A 98 -3.43 9.60 21.80
C VAL A 98 -4.16 9.65 20.46
N LYS A 99 -3.44 9.83 19.35
CA LYS A 99 -4.01 9.77 18.00
C LYS A 99 -3.75 8.43 17.33
N TYR A 100 -2.49 8.00 17.39
CA TYR A 100 -2.05 6.66 17.02
C TYR A 100 -1.90 5.84 18.31
N LYS A 101 -2.12 4.53 18.23
CA LYS A 101 -2.27 3.69 19.42
C LYS A 101 -1.51 2.38 19.37
N LEU A 102 -1.19 1.90 18.17
CA LEU A 102 -0.47 0.65 17.98
C LEU A 102 0.36 0.73 16.72
N PHE A 103 1.65 0.52 16.87
CA PHE A 103 2.57 0.12 15.83
C PHE A 103 2.88 -1.38 15.98
N ARG A 104 3.12 -2.07 14.86
CA ARG A 104 3.62 -3.44 14.87
C ARG A 104 4.22 -3.88 13.55
N MET A 105 5.07 -4.89 13.60
CA MET A 105 5.43 -5.72 12.47
C MET A 105 4.47 -6.91 12.36
N ASN A 106 3.62 -6.90 11.34
CA ASN A 106 2.70 -7.99 11.05
C ASN A 106 3.23 -8.92 9.95
N TYR A 107 3.32 -10.21 10.28
CA TYR A 107 3.73 -11.28 9.37
C TYR A 107 2.57 -12.19 8.91
N GLU A 108 1.39 -12.06 9.54
CA GLU A 108 0.21 -12.92 9.38
C GLU A 108 0.43 -14.41 9.73
N MET A 109 1.30 -15.14 9.03
CA MET A 109 1.59 -16.57 9.23
C MET A 109 3.00 -16.94 8.78
N GLY A 110 3.57 -18.05 9.26
CA GLY A 110 4.93 -18.55 8.95
C GLY A 110 5.93 -18.51 10.12
N THR A 111 7.22 -18.71 9.83
CA THR A 111 8.34 -18.61 10.79
C THR A 111 9.45 -17.64 10.33
N TYR A 112 10.44 -17.33 11.19
CA TYR A 112 11.52 -16.41 10.81
C TYR A 112 12.40 -16.91 9.66
N THR A 113 12.35 -18.19 9.30
CA THR A 113 13.02 -18.68 8.08
C THR A 113 12.30 -18.20 6.81
N ASP A 114 10.97 -18.08 6.88
CA ASP A 114 10.11 -17.67 5.77
C ASP A 114 10.12 -16.16 5.54
N ARG A 115 10.17 -15.38 6.62
CA ARG A 115 10.07 -13.91 6.57
C ARG A 115 10.56 -13.25 7.85
N ARG A 116 11.05 -12.01 7.75
CA ARG A 116 11.54 -11.26 8.91
C ARG A 116 11.62 -9.76 8.62
N ALA A 117 11.35 -8.94 9.63
CA ALA A 117 11.83 -7.57 9.73
C ALA A 117 13.05 -7.54 10.67
N GLU A 118 14.09 -6.80 10.33
CA GLU A 118 15.30 -6.67 11.14
C GLU A 118 15.88 -5.26 11.03
N ILE A 119 16.35 -4.70 12.14
CA ILE A 119 17.25 -3.55 12.09
C ILE A 119 18.67 -4.11 11.95
N ILE A 120 19.33 -3.81 10.84
CA ILE A 120 20.64 -4.38 10.48
C ILE A 120 21.62 -3.28 10.08
N PRO A 121 22.94 -3.55 10.11
CA PRO A 121 23.92 -2.68 9.48
C PRO A 121 23.58 -2.43 8.02
N ASN A 122 23.73 -1.18 7.58
CA ASN A 122 23.42 -0.75 6.23
C ASN A 122 24.40 -1.35 5.20
N SER A 123 24.01 -2.48 4.60
CA SER A 123 24.77 -3.14 3.54
C SER A 123 24.80 -2.36 2.22
N ALA A 124 23.95 -1.35 2.07
CA ALA A 124 23.89 -0.44 0.92
C ALA A 124 24.31 0.99 1.31
N LYS A 125 25.17 1.11 2.33
CA LYS A 125 25.76 2.38 2.75
C LYS A 125 26.53 3.02 1.58
N ASP A 126 26.49 4.35 1.52
CA ASP A 126 27.12 5.19 0.49
C ASP A 126 26.55 5.04 -0.93
N VAL A 127 25.65 4.07 -1.18
CA VAL A 127 24.93 3.97 -2.46
C VAL A 127 23.89 5.08 -2.50
N GLY A 128 24.00 6.03 -3.44
CA GLY A 128 23.06 7.16 -3.47
C GLY A 128 23.02 7.97 -2.17
N SER A 129 24.05 7.83 -1.33
CA SER A 129 24.29 8.63 -0.12
C SER A 129 23.24 8.51 0.96
N ASN A 130 22.69 7.31 1.07
CA ASN A 130 22.25 6.88 2.38
C ASN A 130 23.48 6.50 3.23
N ASN A 131 23.86 7.41 4.13
CA ASN A 131 25.04 7.25 4.99
C ASN A 131 24.71 6.70 6.39
N SER A 132 23.44 6.35 6.63
CA SER A 132 23.01 5.66 7.83
C SER A 132 23.82 4.39 8.05
N ASP A 133 24.22 4.15 9.30
CA ASP A 133 24.88 2.94 9.75
C ASP A 133 23.89 1.77 9.86
N ASN A 134 22.62 2.05 10.13
CA ASN A 134 21.56 1.05 10.32
C ASN A 134 20.36 1.33 9.44
N ILE A 135 19.64 0.27 9.10
CA ILE A 135 18.42 0.32 8.28
C ILE A 135 17.41 -0.70 8.78
N LEU A 136 16.15 -0.52 8.41
CA LEU A 136 15.13 -1.56 8.56
C LEU A 136 15.07 -2.43 7.29
N SER A 137 15.30 -3.73 7.45
CA SER A 137 15.25 -4.72 6.37
C SER A 137 14.00 -5.57 6.47
N PHE A 138 13.24 -5.64 5.38
CA PHE A 138 12.16 -6.61 5.20
C PHE A 138 12.60 -7.72 4.26
N ARG A 139 12.43 -8.97 4.69
CA ARG A 139 12.80 -10.17 3.93
C ARG A 139 11.63 -11.14 3.80
N LEU A 140 11.44 -11.64 2.58
CA LEU A 140 10.56 -12.78 2.26
C LEU A 140 11.36 -13.87 1.54
N THR A 141 11.54 -15.01 2.20
CA THR A 141 12.07 -16.25 1.60
C THR A 141 10.95 -17.10 1.03
N ASN A 142 9.82 -17.21 1.74
CA ASN A 142 8.70 -18.04 1.34
C ASN A 142 7.37 -17.28 1.45
N ALA A 143 6.49 -17.49 0.47
CA ALA A 143 5.08 -17.14 0.57
C ALA A 143 4.33 -18.30 1.23
N VAL A 144 3.92 -18.11 2.48
CA VAL A 144 3.37 -19.19 3.35
C VAL A 144 1.96 -18.89 3.85
N ILE A 145 1.40 -17.75 3.44
CA ILE A 145 0.09 -17.31 3.87
C ILE A 145 -0.91 -17.71 2.78
N PRO A 146 -1.92 -18.59 3.03
CA PRO A 146 -2.90 -18.95 2.02
C PRO A 146 -3.71 -17.74 1.51
N ALA A 147 -3.94 -17.70 0.20
CA ALA A 147 -4.64 -16.62 -0.50
C ALA A 147 -5.43 -17.20 -1.69
N GLY A 148 -6.60 -17.78 -1.41
CA GLY A 148 -7.36 -18.52 -2.43
C GLY A 148 -6.60 -19.79 -2.85
N TYR A 149 -6.23 -19.87 -4.13
CA TYR A 149 -5.50 -21.02 -4.69
C TYR A 149 -3.96 -20.85 -4.71
N THR A 150 -3.46 -19.71 -4.24
CA THR A 150 -2.03 -19.42 -4.18
C THR A 150 -1.63 -19.06 -2.75
N ASN A 151 -0.33 -18.88 -2.52
CA ASN A 151 0.14 -18.24 -1.30
C ASN A 151 0.48 -16.76 -1.53
N LYS A 152 0.61 -16.03 -0.43
CA LYS A 152 1.12 -14.66 -0.37
C LYS A 152 2.20 -14.57 0.71
N GLY A 153 3.06 -13.57 0.60
CA GLY A 153 4.07 -13.23 1.60
C GLY A 153 3.79 -11.86 2.19
N ARG A 154 4.10 -11.66 3.49
CA ARG A 154 3.91 -10.38 4.18
C ARG A 154 5.02 -10.11 5.19
N VAL A 155 5.56 -8.90 5.12
CA VAL A 155 6.15 -8.15 6.24
C VAL A 155 5.55 -6.75 6.17
N ALA A 156 4.82 -6.32 7.19
CA ALA A 156 4.14 -5.03 7.17
C ALA A 156 4.35 -4.27 8.48
N ALA A 157 4.89 -3.06 8.39
CA ALA A 157 4.81 -2.09 9.48
C ALA A 157 3.38 -1.56 9.50
N GLU A 158 2.55 -2.03 10.42
CA GLU A 158 1.18 -1.58 10.59
C GLU A 158 1.12 -0.54 11.71
N LEU A 159 0.45 0.57 11.44
CA LEU A 159 0.15 1.61 12.40
C LEU A 159 -1.35 1.87 12.41
N PHE A 160 -1.93 1.92 13.60
CA PHE A 160 -3.36 2.11 13.79
C PHE A 160 -3.65 3.39 14.55
N SER A 161 -4.70 4.10 14.13
CA SER A 161 -5.27 5.16 14.95
C SER A 161 -5.87 4.57 16.24
N GLN A 162 -6.05 5.41 17.25
CA GLN A 162 -6.70 5.03 18.51
C GLN A 162 -8.05 4.36 18.28
N SER A 163 -8.85 4.95 17.39
CA SER A 163 -10.24 4.55 17.16
C SER A 163 -10.43 3.15 16.59
N LEU A 164 -9.40 2.52 16.03
CA LEU A 164 -9.49 1.23 15.37
C LEU A 164 -8.26 0.34 15.57
N ALA A 165 -7.47 0.60 16.61
CA ALA A 165 -6.39 -0.29 17.00
C ALA A 165 -6.93 -1.69 17.37
N PRO A 166 -6.29 -2.78 16.94
CA PRO A 166 -6.57 -4.11 17.48
C PRO A 166 -6.53 -4.09 19.02
N GLY A 167 -7.62 -4.53 19.66
CA GLY A 167 -7.76 -4.47 21.11
C GLY A 167 -8.23 -3.12 21.68
N ALA A 168 -8.65 -2.18 20.84
CA ALA A 168 -9.24 -0.90 21.25
C ALA A 168 -10.39 -1.10 22.26
N THR A 169 -10.39 -0.29 23.32
CA THR A 169 -11.44 -0.28 24.33
C THR A 169 -12.69 0.45 23.83
N THR A 170 -13.83 0.31 24.53
CA THR A 170 -15.05 1.09 24.24
C THR A 170 -14.78 2.60 24.22
N ALA A 171 -13.87 3.09 25.06
CA ALA A 171 -13.49 4.51 25.08
C ALA A 171 -12.66 4.89 23.85
N ASP A 172 -11.73 4.03 23.42
CA ASP A 172 -10.92 4.26 22.21
C ASP A 172 -11.82 4.30 20.96
N LEU A 173 -12.77 3.35 20.83
CA LEU A 173 -13.71 3.28 19.70
C LEU A 173 -14.66 4.50 19.61
N ALA A 174 -14.85 5.23 20.72
CA ALA A 174 -15.68 6.43 20.76
C ALA A 174 -14.94 7.68 20.25
N VAL A 175 -13.62 7.61 20.10
CA VAL A 175 -12.80 8.72 19.58
C VAL A 175 -12.76 8.61 18.05
N SER A 176 -13.00 9.70 17.32
CA SER A 176 -12.76 9.76 15.88
C SER A 176 -11.27 9.93 15.62
N SER A 177 -10.68 9.16 14.68
CA SER A 177 -9.27 9.34 14.30
C SER A 177 -8.94 10.78 13.94
N ASN A 178 -9.80 11.42 13.15
CA ASN A 178 -9.61 12.79 12.66
C ASN A 178 -8.32 13.02 11.85
N ILE A 179 -7.61 11.96 11.46
CA ILE A 179 -6.46 11.98 10.56
C ILE A 179 -6.98 12.08 9.13
N ARG A 180 -7.31 13.29 8.67
CA ARG A 180 -7.88 13.53 7.33
C ARG A 180 -6.82 13.75 6.26
N GLU A 181 -5.63 14.19 6.66
CA GLU A 181 -4.49 14.46 5.80
C GLU A 181 -3.26 13.80 6.41
N TYR A 182 -2.67 12.86 5.68
CA TYR A 182 -1.49 12.14 6.08
C TYR A 182 -0.40 12.35 5.04
N TYR A 183 0.80 12.62 5.52
CA TYR A 183 1.99 12.80 4.71
C TYR A 183 3.11 11.93 5.26
N GLN A 184 3.89 11.30 4.38
CA GLN A 184 5.14 10.66 4.75
C GLN A 184 6.25 10.90 3.73
N LYS A 185 7.48 10.93 4.25
CA LYS A 185 8.69 10.68 3.46
C LYS A 185 9.36 9.42 3.99
N VAL A 186 9.90 8.60 3.10
CA VAL A 186 10.66 7.42 3.51
C VAL A 186 11.65 7.05 2.41
N LYS A 187 12.88 6.73 2.81
CA LYS A 187 13.85 6.13 1.91
C LYS A 187 13.61 4.64 1.80
N PHE A 188 13.78 4.10 0.60
CA PHE A 188 13.72 2.68 0.35
C PHE A 188 14.75 2.25 -0.68
N TYR A 189 15.19 1.00 -0.58
CA TYR A 189 16.17 0.41 -1.48
C TYR A 189 15.67 -0.95 -1.97
N LEU A 190 15.69 -1.11 -3.30
CA LEU A 190 15.45 -2.39 -3.96
C LEU A 190 16.79 -2.96 -4.40
N PRO A 191 17.31 -4.04 -3.75
CA PRO A 191 18.61 -4.61 -4.09
C PRO A 191 18.74 -5.03 -5.56
N ASN A 192 19.97 -5.17 -6.07
CA ASN A 192 20.21 -5.64 -7.45
C ASN A 192 19.56 -7.00 -7.75
N ASP A 193 19.32 -7.82 -6.73
CA ASP A 193 18.61 -9.09 -6.84
C ASP A 193 17.17 -8.93 -7.34
N PHE A 194 16.57 -7.74 -7.24
CA PHE A 194 15.28 -7.43 -7.87
C PHE A 194 15.31 -7.58 -9.40
N ASN A 195 16.48 -7.62 -10.02
CA ASN A 195 16.62 -7.97 -11.43
C ASN A 195 16.13 -9.40 -11.74
N LEU A 196 16.12 -10.31 -10.75
CA LEU A 196 15.47 -11.63 -10.89
C LEU A 196 13.97 -11.49 -11.14
N LEU A 197 13.31 -10.58 -10.41
CA LEU A 197 11.91 -10.28 -10.63
C LEU A 197 11.69 -9.61 -12.00
N GLN A 198 12.58 -8.71 -12.42
CA GLN A 198 12.53 -8.12 -13.77
C GLN A 198 12.66 -9.19 -14.86
N ALA A 199 13.52 -10.18 -14.68
CA ALA A 199 13.70 -11.28 -15.64
C ALA A 199 12.56 -12.32 -15.61
N SER A 200 11.69 -12.28 -14.60
CA SER A 200 10.61 -13.27 -14.41
C SER A 200 9.41 -13.02 -15.33
N THR A 201 8.31 -13.78 -15.12
CA THR A 201 7.01 -13.56 -15.77
C THR A 201 6.05 -12.70 -14.94
N PHE A 202 6.47 -12.17 -13.78
CA PHE A 202 5.62 -11.32 -12.94
C PHE A 202 5.32 -9.96 -13.61
N PRO A 203 4.12 -9.39 -13.44
CA PRO A 203 2.91 -10.05 -12.92
C PRO A 203 2.39 -11.08 -13.93
N VAL A 204 1.89 -12.25 -13.51
CA VAL A 204 1.30 -13.23 -14.45
C VAL A 204 -0.05 -12.68 -14.97
N PRO A 205 -0.33 -12.72 -16.29
CA PRO A 205 -1.52 -12.07 -16.83
C PRO A 205 -2.77 -12.76 -16.29
N ASN A 206 -3.75 -11.96 -15.83
CA ASN A 206 -5.01 -12.44 -15.26
C ASN A 206 -4.88 -13.31 -13.99
N ALA A 207 -3.69 -13.48 -13.43
CA ALA A 207 -3.50 -14.20 -12.17
C ALA A 207 -3.84 -13.33 -10.94
N GLY A 208 -4.00 -12.02 -11.15
CA GLY A 208 -4.23 -11.06 -10.09
C GLY A 208 -3.00 -10.87 -9.20
N ASP A 209 -1.78 -11.07 -9.73
CA ASP A 209 -0.51 -10.90 -9.01
C ASP A 209 -0.26 -9.45 -8.57
N TRP A 210 0.35 -9.28 -7.40
CA TRP A 210 0.64 -7.95 -6.83
C TRP A 210 1.98 -7.91 -6.07
N LEU A 211 2.55 -6.71 -6.00
CA LEU A 211 3.66 -6.35 -5.11
C LEU A 211 3.38 -4.97 -4.52
N LEU A 212 2.93 -4.96 -3.28
CA LEU A 212 2.46 -3.78 -2.55
C LEU A 212 3.53 -3.29 -1.59
N LEU A 213 3.87 -1.99 -1.69
CA LEU A 213 4.85 -1.33 -0.83
C LEU A 213 4.25 -0.39 0.22
N TRP A 214 3.06 0.16 -0.05
CA TRP A 214 2.36 1.05 0.89
C TRP A 214 0.85 0.85 0.81
N GLU A 215 0.18 0.88 1.95
CA GLU A 215 -1.27 0.71 2.05
C GLU A 215 -1.86 1.62 3.14
N PHE A 216 -2.91 2.37 2.79
CA PHE A 216 -3.60 3.28 3.70
C PHE A 216 -5.10 3.04 3.65
N ARG A 217 -5.75 2.97 4.80
CA ARG A 217 -7.17 2.63 4.93
C ARG A 217 -7.90 3.62 5.81
N ASP A 218 -9.07 4.05 5.35
CA ASP A 218 -9.98 4.91 6.13
C ASP A 218 -10.78 4.12 7.18
N HIS A 219 -10.82 2.79 7.09
CA HIS A 219 -11.54 1.94 8.03
C HIS A 219 -11.00 0.50 8.05
N VAL A 220 -11.34 -0.27 9.09
CA VAL A 220 -10.93 -1.68 9.23
C VAL A 220 -11.89 -2.57 8.42
N PRO A 221 -11.39 -3.58 7.68
CA PRO A 221 -12.16 -4.26 6.61
C PRO A 221 -13.35 -5.11 7.07
N THR A 222 -13.54 -5.28 8.39
CA THR A 222 -14.24 -6.46 8.91
C THR A 222 -15.62 -6.23 9.49
N THR A 223 -16.07 -4.97 9.67
CA THR A 223 -17.34 -4.71 10.39
C THR A 223 -18.40 -3.98 9.59
N THR A 224 -18.03 -3.12 8.63
CA THR A 224 -19.02 -2.30 7.90
C THR A 224 -18.92 -2.39 6.37
N GLY A 225 -17.75 -2.82 5.83
CA GLY A 225 -17.42 -2.79 4.39
C GLY A 225 -17.71 -1.44 3.76
N LYS A 226 -17.31 -0.40 4.48
CA LYS A 226 -17.33 0.99 4.07
C LYS A 226 -15.91 1.55 4.05
N ASP A 227 -14.91 0.67 3.90
CA ASP A 227 -13.51 1.04 3.82
C ASP A 227 -13.11 1.37 2.38
N SER A 228 -12.41 2.48 2.23
CA SER A 228 -11.56 2.74 1.08
C SER A 228 -10.12 2.42 1.43
N ARG A 229 -9.38 2.03 0.41
CA ARG A 229 -7.96 1.68 0.52
C ARG A 229 -7.20 2.38 -0.59
N ILE A 230 -6.14 3.10 -0.22
CA ILE A 230 -5.13 3.58 -1.16
C ILE A 230 -3.93 2.65 -1.12
N THR A 231 -3.44 2.23 -2.28
CA THR A 231 -2.27 1.37 -2.44
C THR A 231 -1.25 1.99 -3.37
N ILE A 232 0.03 1.66 -3.14
CA ILE A 232 1.13 1.94 -4.06
C ILE A 232 1.88 0.63 -4.33
N ASP A 233 1.80 0.18 -5.57
CA ASP A 233 2.24 -1.13 -6.03
C ASP A 233 3.34 -1.02 -7.08
N ILE A 234 4.17 -2.06 -7.20
CA ILE A 234 5.12 -2.27 -8.29
C ILE A 234 4.51 -3.20 -9.32
N THR A 235 4.48 -2.77 -10.58
CA THR A 235 3.98 -3.60 -11.69
C THR A 235 4.65 -3.22 -13.02
N ARG A 236 4.37 -3.97 -14.09
CA ARG A 236 4.78 -3.61 -15.45
C ARG A 236 3.73 -4.03 -16.49
N PRO A 237 3.64 -3.33 -17.62
CA PRO A 237 2.74 -3.71 -18.70
C PRO A 237 3.18 -5.01 -19.40
N ASN A 238 2.20 -5.85 -19.75
CA ASN A 238 2.25 -6.87 -20.82
C ASN A 238 3.32 -7.98 -20.72
N ASN A 239 3.83 -8.31 -19.53
CA ASN A 239 4.62 -9.53 -19.28
C ASN A 239 5.91 -9.73 -20.08
N LEU A 240 6.39 -8.68 -20.75
CA LEU A 240 7.63 -8.76 -21.51
C LEU A 240 8.80 -8.67 -20.52
N SER A 241 9.66 -9.69 -20.49
CA SER A 241 10.83 -9.78 -19.60
C SER A 241 11.81 -8.61 -19.74
N THR A 242 11.66 -7.79 -20.79
CA THR A 242 12.50 -6.62 -21.07
C THR A 242 11.92 -5.30 -20.55
N THR A 243 10.67 -5.25 -20.07
CA THR A 243 10.09 -4.01 -19.55
C THR A 243 10.43 -3.83 -18.06
N LYS A 244 11.01 -2.67 -17.73
CA LYS A 244 11.26 -2.26 -16.34
C LYS A 244 9.94 -1.99 -15.61
N PHE A 245 9.94 -2.22 -14.30
CA PHE A 245 8.80 -1.94 -13.44
C PHE A 245 8.50 -0.44 -13.33
N ASN A 246 7.23 -0.14 -13.09
CA ASN A 246 6.68 1.17 -12.79
C ASN A 246 5.86 1.08 -11.50
N PHE A 247 5.51 2.24 -10.93
CA PHE A 247 4.55 2.31 -9.84
C PHE A 247 3.11 2.44 -10.35
N VAL A 248 2.18 1.86 -9.60
CA VAL A 248 0.74 2.10 -9.72
C VAL A 248 0.23 2.61 -8.39
N VAL A 249 -0.56 3.67 -8.43
CA VAL A 249 -1.30 4.19 -7.28
C VAL A 249 -2.78 3.94 -7.52
N SER A 250 -3.47 3.28 -6.61
CA SER A 250 -4.90 2.99 -6.73
C SER A 250 -5.67 3.35 -5.48
N CYS A 251 -6.95 3.66 -5.65
CA CYS A 251 -7.93 3.67 -4.58
C CYS A 251 -9.04 2.67 -4.89
N ASP A 252 -9.33 1.79 -3.93
CA ASP A 252 -10.36 0.78 -4.01
C ASP A 252 -11.40 0.98 -2.91
N GLU A 253 -12.65 0.69 -3.24
CA GLU A 253 -13.69 0.35 -2.27
C GLU A 253 -13.55 -1.11 -1.90
N MET A 254 -13.34 -1.37 -0.63
CA MET A 254 -13.20 -2.72 -0.12
C MET A 254 -14.59 -3.30 0.18
N GLY A 255 -14.82 -4.53 -0.29
CA GLY A 255 -16.09 -5.21 -0.07
C GLY A 255 -16.21 -5.84 1.33
N VAL A 256 -17.45 -5.99 1.81
CA VAL A 256 -17.75 -6.86 2.96
C VAL A 256 -17.54 -8.34 2.61
N ASN A 257 -17.14 -9.16 3.59
CA ASN A 257 -17.18 -10.63 3.52
C ASN A 257 -16.46 -11.24 2.30
N GLY A 258 -15.34 -10.66 1.88
CA GLY A 258 -14.54 -11.18 0.77
C GLY A 258 -15.09 -10.84 -0.61
N ALA A 259 -16.05 -9.92 -0.71
CA ALA A 259 -16.41 -9.32 -1.99
C ALA A 259 -15.19 -8.63 -2.61
N GLN A 260 -15.05 -8.76 -3.93
CA GLN A 260 -13.93 -8.19 -4.66
C GLN A 260 -13.91 -6.66 -4.49
N PRO A 261 -12.74 -6.07 -4.21
CA PRO A 261 -12.62 -4.62 -4.16
C PRO A 261 -13.06 -4.00 -5.50
N LEU A 262 -13.79 -2.90 -5.42
CA LEU A 262 -14.17 -2.12 -6.58
C LEU A 262 -13.19 -0.96 -6.73
N ASN A 263 -12.41 -0.95 -7.80
CA ASN A 263 -11.49 0.14 -8.07
C ASN A 263 -12.26 1.45 -8.32
N ILE A 264 -11.95 2.48 -7.54
CA ILE A 264 -12.50 3.84 -7.72
C ILE A 264 -11.70 4.55 -8.82
N TRP A 265 -10.37 4.50 -8.69
CA TRP A 265 -9.44 5.06 -9.65
C TRP A 265 -8.07 4.38 -9.54
N SER A 266 -7.28 4.48 -10.62
CA SER A 266 -5.89 4.02 -10.68
C SER A 266 -5.08 4.96 -11.57
N VAL A 267 -3.84 5.21 -11.17
CA VAL A 267 -2.84 6.00 -11.91
C VAL A 267 -1.59 5.15 -12.06
N GLN A 268 -1.19 4.92 -13.31
CA GLN A 268 0.07 4.28 -13.66
C GLN A 268 0.95 5.27 -14.40
N ASN A 269 2.08 5.66 -13.82
CA ASN A 269 3.08 6.44 -14.53
C ASN A 269 4.04 5.48 -15.24
N THR A 270 3.96 5.39 -16.56
CA THR A 270 4.83 4.52 -17.37
C THR A 270 6.11 5.20 -17.84
N ASN A 271 6.34 6.47 -17.48
CA ASN A 271 7.53 7.22 -17.86
C ASN A 271 8.68 6.97 -16.88
N TYR A 272 8.39 6.94 -15.58
CA TYR A 272 9.39 6.62 -14.57
C TYR A 272 9.62 5.11 -14.47
N LYS A 273 10.88 4.69 -14.63
CA LYS A 273 11.30 3.29 -14.48
C LYS A 273 11.99 3.13 -13.14
N ILE A 274 11.49 2.19 -12.33
CA ILE A 274 12.04 1.95 -11.01
C ILE A 274 13.47 1.39 -11.14
N PRO A 275 14.51 2.10 -10.68
CA PRO A 275 15.85 1.56 -10.66
C PRO A 275 16.00 0.52 -9.52
N THR A 276 16.91 -0.43 -9.73
CA THR A 276 17.40 -1.34 -8.70
C THR A 276 18.82 -0.95 -8.31
N GLY A 277 19.25 -1.34 -7.12
CA GLY A 277 20.58 -1.01 -6.62
C GLY A 277 20.80 0.46 -6.29
N LYS A 278 19.72 1.20 -6.02
CA LYS A 278 19.77 2.63 -5.65
C LYS A 278 18.80 2.92 -4.51
N TRP A 279 19.20 3.84 -3.64
CA TRP A 279 18.28 4.42 -2.67
C TRP A 279 17.36 5.42 -3.37
N LEU A 280 16.08 5.22 -3.14
CA LEU A 280 15.00 6.10 -3.56
C LEU A 280 14.39 6.73 -2.32
N GLU A 281 13.84 7.93 -2.46
CA GLU A 281 12.99 8.52 -1.43
C GLU A 281 11.60 8.70 -2.02
N ALA A 282 10.59 8.20 -1.29
CA ALA A 282 9.19 8.37 -1.59
C ALA A 282 8.63 9.57 -0.81
N GLU A 283 7.86 10.41 -1.48
CA GLU A 283 6.99 11.42 -0.86
C GLU A 283 5.54 11.02 -1.15
N ILE A 284 4.77 10.78 -0.09
CA ILE A 284 3.40 10.28 -0.18
C ILE A 284 2.49 11.21 0.61
N TYR A 285 1.39 11.61 0.00
CA TYR A 285 0.34 12.38 0.65
C TYR A 285 -1.03 11.82 0.29
N ILE A 286 -1.88 11.68 1.29
CA ILE A 286 -3.28 11.28 1.13
C ILE A 286 -4.17 12.23 1.91
N LYS A 287 -5.25 12.63 1.26
CA LYS A 287 -6.32 13.44 1.83
C LYS A 287 -7.63 12.73 1.61
N GLU A 288 -8.32 12.50 2.71
CA GLU A 288 -9.67 11.96 2.71
C GLU A 288 -10.64 13.01 2.13
N GLY A 289 -11.56 12.58 1.28
CA GLY A 289 -12.56 13.45 0.70
C GLY A 289 -13.27 12.82 -0.50
N ASP A 290 -14.24 13.56 -1.02
CA ASP A 290 -14.97 13.25 -2.26
C ASP A 290 -14.20 13.72 -3.51
N ALA A 291 -14.83 13.65 -4.69
CA ALA A 291 -14.21 14.07 -5.94
C ALA A 291 -13.76 15.56 -5.97
N GLY A 292 -14.33 16.41 -5.12
CA GLY A 292 -13.98 17.83 -5.04
C GLY A 292 -12.95 18.16 -3.95
N THR A 293 -12.74 17.27 -2.98
CA THR A 293 -11.97 17.56 -1.76
C THR A 293 -10.87 16.56 -1.45
N GLY A 294 -10.98 15.33 -1.95
CA GLY A 294 -9.97 14.27 -1.79
C GLY A 294 -8.79 14.47 -2.72
N ARG A 295 -7.61 14.09 -2.25
CA ARG A 295 -6.36 14.19 -3.02
C ARG A 295 -5.39 13.07 -2.64
N THR A 296 -4.77 12.47 -3.63
CA THR A 296 -3.65 11.54 -3.43
C THR A 296 -2.48 11.98 -4.28
N TYR A 297 -1.31 11.98 -3.66
CA TYR A 297 -0.08 12.42 -4.28
C TYR A 297 1.04 11.42 -3.97
N PHE A 298 1.85 11.14 -4.99
CA PHE A 298 3.02 10.28 -4.88
C PHE A 298 4.12 10.76 -5.82
N ALA A 299 5.30 10.99 -5.26
CA ALA A 299 6.51 11.27 -6.00
C ALA A 299 7.68 10.45 -5.47
N VAL A 300 8.68 10.25 -6.33
CA VAL A 300 9.93 9.57 -5.98
C VAL A 300 11.12 10.31 -6.53
N ARG A 301 12.24 10.27 -5.81
CA ARG A 301 13.54 10.72 -6.31
C ARG A 301 14.61 9.67 -6.06
N GLU A 302 15.59 9.60 -6.95
CA GLU A 302 16.87 8.98 -6.61
C GLU A 302 17.62 9.89 -5.65
N VAL A 303 18.08 9.35 -4.52
CA VAL A 303 18.88 10.11 -3.56
C VAL A 303 20.33 10.18 -4.08
N ASN A 304 20.92 11.37 -4.07
CA ASN A 304 22.31 11.61 -4.48
C ASN A 304 23.23 11.90 -3.29
N ALA A 305 24.54 12.05 -3.57
CA ALA A 305 25.64 12.57 -2.72
C ALA A 305 25.25 13.44 -1.52
N THR A 306 24.29 14.33 -1.74
CA THR A 306 23.93 15.43 -0.84
C THR A 306 22.56 15.25 -0.19
N ASN A 307 22.00 14.03 -0.22
CA ASN A 307 20.62 13.75 0.20
C ASN A 307 19.57 14.57 -0.56
N THR A 308 19.89 14.93 -1.82
CA THR A 308 19.00 15.65 -2.74
C THR A 308 18.70 14.79 -3.97
N GLY A 309 17.88 15.30 -4.87
CA GLY A 309 17.50 14.62 -6.10
C GLY A 309 16.35 15.35 -6.80
N VAL A 310 16.11 15.01 -8.06
CA VAL A 310 14.96 15.52 -8.81
C VAL A 310 13.75 14.66 -8.49
N TRP A 311 12.69 15.31 -7.99
CA TRP A 311 11.41 14.65 -7.76
C TRP A 311 10.72 14.31 -9.08
N ASN A 312 10.34 13.05 -9.23
CA ASN A 312 9.50 12.56 -10.31
C ASN A 312 8.08 12.40 -9.75
N LYS A 313 7.17 13.30 -10.15
CA LYS A 313 5.76 13.18 -9.78
C LYS A 313 5.12 12.02 -10.53
N LEU A 314 4.65 11.02 -9.80
CA LEU A 314 4.03 9.83 -10.38
C LEU A 314 2.51 9.87 -10.28
N CYS A 315 1.96 10.49 -9.24
CA CYS A 315 0.53 10.70 -9.05
C CYS A 315 0.27 12.05 -8.37
N ASP A 316 -0.72 12.79 -8.85
CA ASP A 316 -1.36 13.91 -8.15
C ASP A 316 -2.82 13.95 -8.60
N LYS A 317 -3.63 13.17 -7.90
CA LYS A 317 -5.01 12.86 -8.26
C LYS A 317 -5.94 13.52 -7.27
N TYR A 318 -6.78 14.43 -7.77
CA TYR A 318 -7.96 14.91 -7.05
C TYR A 318 -9.13 13.97 -7.38
N ALA A 319 -9.61 13.25 -6.38
CA ALA A 319 -10.65 12.23 -6.55
C ALA A 319 -11.24 11.80 -5.20
N THR A 320 -12.35 11.07 -5.28
CA THR A 320 -12.93 10.39 -4.13
C THR A 320 -11.92 9.40 -3.54
N ASN A 321 -11.62 9.59 -2.26
CA ASN A 321 -10.75 8.77 -1.41
C ASN A 321 -11.53 8.20 -0.22
N ILE A 322 -12.84 8.03 -0.39
CA ILE A 322 -13.77 7.47 0.59
C ILE A 322 -14.65 6.45 -0.10
N HIS A 323 -15.12 5.47 0.66
CA HIS A 323 -16.07 4.50 0.15
C HIS A 323 -17.44 5.15 -0.11
N ARG A 324 -18.13 4.86 -1.22
CA ARG A 324 -19.42 5.48 -1.58
C ARG A 324 -20.52 5.36 -0.51
N ASN A 325 -20.48 4.29 0.27
CA ASN A 325 -21.44 4.03 1.36
C ASN A 325 -21.00 4.60 2.72
N ASN A 326 -19.81 5.22 2.79
CA ASN A 326 -19.31 5.90 3.97
C ASN A 326 -19.79 7.36 3.99
N THR A 327 -20.98 7.59 4.53
CA THR A 327 -21.61 8.92 4.59
C THR A 327 -21.05 9.81 5.70
N SER A 328 -20.24 9.26 6.60
CA SER A 328 -19.70 9.95 7.77
C SER A 328 -18.28 9.45 8.05
N PRO A 329 -17.34 9.62 7.10
CA PRO A 329 -16.00 9.11 7.30
C PRO A 329 -15.34 9.85 8.47
N THR A 330 -14.37 9.23 9.12
CA THR A 330 -13.77 9.71 10.39
C THR A 330 -12.25 9.90 10.33
N GLY A 331 -11.65 9.85 9.13
CA GLY A 331 -10.21 9.91 8.91
C GLY A 331 -9.60 8.53 8.67
N TYR A 332 -8.34 8.53 8.26
CA TYR A 332 -7.52 7.34 8.10
C TYR A 332 -7.25 6.65 9.44
N ASN A 333 -7.29 5.33 9.42
CA ASN A 333 -7.26 4.51 10.63
C ASN A 333 -6.25 3.37 10.56
N GLY A 334 -5.89 2.93 9.36
CA GLY A 334 -4.86 1.92 9.14
C GLY A 334 -3.81 2.45 8.19
N PHE A 335 -2.56 2.43 8.61
CA PHE A 335 -1.43 2.89 7.84
C PHE A 335 -0.41 1.77 7.75
N ASN A 336 0.13 1.55 6.56
CA ASN A 336 1.26 0.68 6.34
C ASN A 336 2.39 1.53 5.72
N PRO A 337 3.09 2.34 6.53
CA PRO A 337 4.11 3.27 6.05
C PRO A 337 5.30 2.59 5.38
N MET A 338 5.54 1.31 5.70
CA MET A 338 6.54 0.45 5.08
C MET A 338 5.93 -0.95 4.96
N LYS A 339 5.89 -1.52 3.75
CA LYS A 339 5.27 -2.83 3.50
C LYS A 339 6.03 -3.62 2.45
N LEU A 340 6.11 -4.92 2.65
CA LEU A 340 6.50 -5.90 1.64
C LEU A 340 5.41 -6.97 1.62
N TYR A 341 4.42 -6.78 0.74
CA TYR A 341 3.26 -7.66 0.65
C TYR A 341 3.00 -8.06 -0.80
N CYS A 342 3.02 -9.35 -1.09
CA CYS A 342 3.00 -9.79 -2.48
C CYS A 342 2.39 -11.17 -2.67
N SER A 343 1.98 -11.45 -3.91
CA SER A 343 1.68 -12.82 -4.33
C SER A 343 2.94 -13.69 -4.34
N GLU A 344 2.76 -15.01 -4.31
CA GLU A 344 3.85 -15.99 -4.43
C GLU A 344 4.68 -15.82 -5.71
N ALA A 345 4.07 -15.34 -6.80
CA ALA A 345 4.76 -15.10 -8.07
C ALA A 345 5.94 -14.12 -7.96
N VAL A 346 5.92 -13.23 -6.97
CA VAL A 346 7.01 -12.28 -6.71
C VAL A 346 8.18 -12.95 -5.99
N VAL A 347 7.91 -13.90 -5.09
CA VAL A 347 8.93 -14.56 -4.26
C VAL A 347 9.64 -15.67 -5.04
N LYS A 348 8.91 -16.34 -5.94
CA LYS A 348 9.39 -17.54 -6.66
C LYS A 348 10.70 -17.35 -7.44
N PRO A 349 10.94 -16.26 -8.18
CA PRO A 349 12.21 -16.05 -8.89
C PRO A 349 13.43 -16.00 -7.96
N PHE A 350 13.25 -15.48 -6.74
CA PHE A 350 14.33 -15.43 -5.74
C PHE A 350 14.59 -16.81 -5.15
N GLN A 351 13.54 -17.56 -4.81
CA GLN A 351 13.67 -18.94 -4.32
C GLN A 351 14.42 -19.85 -5.30
N VAL A 352 14.08 -19.77 -6.59
CA VAL A 352 14.76 -20.54 -7.65
C VAL A 352 16.25 -20.20 -7.73
N ALA A 353 16.61 -18.96 -7.41
CA ALA A 353 18.00 -18.50 -7.36
C ALA A 353 18.69 -18.76 -6.00
N GLY A 354 18.03 -19.42 -5.04
CA GLY A 354 18.55 -19.62 -3.69
C GLY A 354 18.64 -18.34 -2.86
N LYS A 355 17.79 -17.35 -3.14
CA LYS A 355 17.77 -16.01 -2.54
C LYS A 355 16.42 -15.69 -1.90
N SER A 356 16.40 -14.65 -1.08
CA SER A 356 15.16 -14.05 -0.54
C SER A 356 14.87 -12.72 -1.24
N LEU A 357 13.58 -12.42 -1.42
CA LEU A 357 13.12 -11.07 -1.76
C LEU A 357 13.38 -10.14 -0.57
N GLN A 358 13.96 -8.97 -0.83
CA GLN A 358 14.30 -7.98 0.21
C GLN A 358 13.94 -6.57 -0.24
N VAL A 359 13.54 -5.75 0.73
CA VAL A 359 13.40 -4.29 0.61
C VAL A 359 13.98 -3.67 1.87
N TYR A 360 14.80 -2.63 1.72
CA TYR A 360 15.31 -1.87 2.86
C TYR A 360 14.60 -0.54 2.96
N TRP A 361 14.46 -0.05 4.20
CA TRP A 361 13.78 1.18 4.56
C TRP A 361 14.67 2.02 5.47
N ASP A 362 14.58 3.32 5.33
CA ASP A 362 15.30 4.26 6.18
C ASP A 362 14.63 5.65 6.19
N ASP A 363 15.04 6.51 7.12
CA ASP A 363 14.60 7.91 7.25
C ASP A 363 13.09 8.10 7.06
N LEU A 364 12.30 7.35 7.83
CA LEU A 364 10.85 7.54 7.86
C LEU A 364 10.57 8.89 8.53
N GLU A 365 9.73 9.72 7.91
CA GLU A 365 9.14 10.92 8.47
C GLU A 365 7.63 10.92 8.25
N MET A 366 6.85 11.36 9.24
CA MET A 366 5.40 11.39 9.19
C MET A 366 4.86 12.73 9.68
N TYR A 367 3.86 13.25 8.97
CA TYR A 367 3.18 14.50 9.29
C TYR A 367 1.68 14.38 9.06
N GLU A 368 0.92 15.21 9.76
CA GLU A 368 -0.48 15.51 9.45
C GLU A 368 -0.60 16.92 8.88
N ASN A 369 -1.55 17.10 7.94
CA ASN A 369 -1.87 18.40 7.33
C ASN A 369 -0.67 19.10 6.64
N LYS A 370 0.40 18.35 6.33
CA LYS A 370 1.52 18.83 5.52
C LYS A 370 1.18 18.67 4.04
N LEU A 371 1.29 19.74 3.28
CA LEU A 371 1.18 19.67 1.82
C LEU A 371 2.47 19.11 1.20
N PRO A 372 2.37 18.41 0.05
CA PRO A 372 3.54 18.00 -0.73
C PRO A 372 4.48 19.16 -1.08
N SER A 373 5.76 18.84 -1.19
CA SER A 373 6.82 19.81 -1.49
C SER A 373 6.59 20.53 -2.83
N VAL A 374 6.73 21.86 -2.82
CA VAL A 374 6.61 22.71 -4.02
C VAL A 374 7.81 22.45 -4.93
N GLY A 375 7.62 21.62 -5.95
CA GLY A 375 8.69 21.22 -6.88
C GLY A 375 8.51 19.82 -7.45
N ALA A 376 7.70 19.02 -6.78
CA ALA A 376 7.23 17.74 -7.28
C ALA A 376 5.84 17.88 -7.93
N ILE A 377 5.55 19.08 -8.43
CA ILE A 377 4.31 19.48 -9.13
C ILE A 377 4.56 19.64 -10.65
N THR A 378 5.78 19.49 -11.15
CA THR A 378 6.10 19.62 -12.58
C THR A 378 6.15 18.26 -13.27
N PRO A 379 5.55 18.10 -14.46
CA PRO A 379 6.27 17.51 -15.59
C PRO A 379 7.46 18.39 -15.98
#